data_AF-V4Y6A1-F1
#
_entry.id   AF-V4Y6A1-F1
#
_cell.length_a   1.000
_cell.length_b   1.000
_cell.length_c   1.000
_cell.angle_alpha   90.00
_cell.angle_beta   90.00
_cell.angle_gamma   90.00
#
_symmetry.space_group_name_H-M   'P 1'
#
loop_
_entity.id
_entity.type
_entity.pdbx_description
1 polymer ?
#
loop_
_entity_poly.entity_id
_entity_poly.type
_entity_poly.pdbx_seq_one_letter_code
_entity_poly.pdbx_strand_id
1 'polypeptide(L)'
;MQRPIDHAVFAGRDLDALEETFSAAGFETSYGGTHSNGVTHMHLVGFGNRSYIELISKNDLSQYAPWWNDQIDADTGTTAWSISVDDIESESQRLAT
;
A
#
# COMPACT_ATOMS: atom_id res chain seq x y z
N MET A 1 -14.57 -1.06 20.58
CA MET A 1 -13.38 -0.34 20.08
C MET A 1 -13.61 0.02 18.64
N GLN A 2 -13.23 1.23 18.22
CA GLN A 2 -13.23 1.59 16.80
C GLN A 2 -12.01 0.95 16.12
N ARG A 3 -12.16 0.53 14.86
CA ARG A 3 -11.08 -0.01 14.01
C ARG A 3 -11.05 0.83 12.73
N PRO A 4 -10.47 2.03 12.78
CA PRO A 4 -10.43 2.89 11.61
C PRO A 4 -9.58 2.24 10.51
N ILE A 5 -9.97 2.49 9.26
CA ILE A 5 -9.14 2.11 8.11
C ILE A 5 -7.85 2.93 8.16
N ASP A 6 -6.73 2.23 8.09
CA ASP A 6 -5.42 2.85 7.98
C ASP A 6 -5.12 3.15 6.51
N HIS A 7 -5.06 2.12 5.67
CA HIS A 7 -4.88 2.30 4.24
C HIS A 7 -5.46 1.16 3.41
N ALA A 8 -5.68 1.45 2.12
CA ALA A 8 -5.89 0.45 1.09
C ALA A 8 -4.69 0.43 0.15
N VAL A 9 -4.35 -0.76 -0.37
CA VAL A 9 -3.19 -0.95 -1.25
C VAL A 9 -3.65 -1.12 -2.69
N PHE A 10 -2.98 -0.42 -3.60
CA PHE A 10 -3.13 -0.53 -5.04
C PHE A 10 -1.80 -0.94 -5.68
N ALA A 11 -1.72 -2.16 -6.19
CA ALA A 11 -0.50 -2.74 -6.75
C ALA A 11 -0.47 -2.66 -8.28
N GLY A 12 0.70 -2.33 -8.82
CA GLY A 12 0.96 -2.33 -10.26
C GLY A 12 2.45 -2.32 -10.55
N ARG A 13 2.82 -2.69 -11.78
CA ARG A 13 4.23 -2.82 -12.21
C ARG A 13 4.94 -1.49 -12.36
N ASP A 14 4.20 -0.42 -12.62
CA ASP A 14 4.75 0.91 -12.90
C ASP A 14 4.16 1.92 -11.93
N LEU A 15 4.98 2.39 -10.99
CA LEU A 15 4.54 3.33 -9.96
C LEU A 15 4.24 4.72 -10.53
N ASP A 16 4.98 5.14 -11.57
CA ASP A 16 4.77 6.42 -12.23
C ASP A 16 3.44 6.39 -12.99
N ALA A 17 3.12 5.29 -13.67
CA ALA A 17 1.82 5.13 -14.33
C ALA A 17 0.63 5.12 -13.35
N LEU A 18 0.82 4.52 -12.15
CA LEU A 18 -0.18 4.58 -11.09
C LEU A 18 -0.35 6.01 -10.55
N GLU A 19 0.76 6.71 -10.30
CA GLU A 19 0.76 8.12 -9.91
C GLU A 19 -0.01 8.97 -10.91
N GLU A 20 0.37 8.91 -12.19
CA GLU A 20 -0.26 9.67 -13.27
C GLU A 20 -1.77 9.40 -13.34
N THR A 21 -2.18 8.14 -13.17
CA THR A 21 -3.59 7.74 -13.19
C THR A 21 -4.39 8.39 -12.06
N PHE A 22 -3.86 8.38 -10.84
CA PHE A 22 -4.54 8.99 -9.68
C PHE A 22 -4.50 10.52 -9.75
N SER A 23 -3.38 11.10 -10.18
CA SER A 23 -3.24 12.54 -10.43
C SER A 23 -4.22 13.04 -11.50
N ALA A 24 -4.40 12.30 -12.59
CA ALA A 24 -5.39 12.59 -13.63
C ALA A 24 -6.84 12.51 -13.13
N ALA A 25 -7.11 11.69 -12.12
CA ALA A 25 -8.40 11.63 -11.44
C ALA A 25 -8.61 12.76 -10.41
N GLY A 26 -7.62 13.64 -10.23
CA GLY A 26 -7.70 14.81 -9.35
C GLY A 26 -7.23 14.56 -7.92
N PHE A 27 -6.56 13.44 -7.66
CA PHE A 27 -5.95 13.18 -6.36
C PHE A 27 -4.55 13.81 -6.26
N GLU A 28 -4.18 14.29 -5.07
CA GLU A 28 -2.79 14.66 -4.79
C GLU A 28 -2.02 13.41 -4.36
N THR A 29 -0.96 13.10 -5.09
CA THR A 29 -0.05 11.99 -4.79
C THR A 29 1.27 12.52 -4.24
N SER A 30 1.91 11.76 -3.34
CA SER A 30 3.25 12.07 -2.85
C SER A 30 4.13 10.81 -2.86
N TYR A 31 5.39 10.94 -3.28
CA TYR A 31 6.34 9.82 -3.18
C TYR A 31 6.61 9.50 -1.72
N GLY A 32 6.28 8.28 -1.30
CA GLY A 32 6.45 7.79 0.07
C GLY A 32 7.82 7.17 0.33
N GLY A 33 8.56 6.80 -0.72
CA GLY A 33 9.90 6.23 -0.62
C GLY A 33 9.96 4.72 -0.83
N THR A 34 11.18 4.19 -0.68
CA THR A 34 11.47 2.76 -0.74
C THR A 34 11.23 2.12 0.62
N HIS A 35 10.57 0.97 0.64
CA HIS A 35 10.38 0.15 1.82
C HIS A 35 11.73 -0.32 2.39
N SER A 36 11.77 -0.61 3.69
CA SER A 36 13.00 -1.04 4.38
C SER A 36 13.61 -2.34 3.82
N ASN A 37 12.82 -3.15 3.11
CA ASN A 37 13.30 -4.33 2.40
C ASN A 37 14.14 -4.00 1.15
N GLY A 38 14.14 -2.74 0.69
CA GLY A 38 14.85 -2.28 -0.51
C GLY A 38 14.20 -2.68 -1.84
N VAL A 39 13.10 -3.45 -1.83
CA VAL A 39 12.53 -4.06 -3.03
C VAL A 39 11.36 -3.26 -3.57
N THR A 40 10.43 -2.84 -2.70
CA THR A 40 9.23 -2.10 -3.11
C THR A 40 9.36 -0.62 -2.78
N HIS A 41 8.66 0.23 -3.52
CA HIS A 41 8.52 1.66 -3.26
C HIS A 41 7.07 2.08 -3.45
N MET A 42 6.72 3.28 -2.95
CA MET A 42 5.31 3.68 -2.89
C MET A 42 5.06 5.17 -3.19
N HIS A 43 3.87 5.45 -3.68
CA HIS A 43 3.21 6.76 -3.61
C HIS A 43 2.04 6.69 -2.62
N LEU A 44 1.73 7.82 -1.99
CA LEU A 44 0.64 7.95 -1.04
C LEU A 44 -0.40 8.94 -1.56
N VAL A 45 -1.67 8.55 -1.47
CA VAL A 45 -2.84 9.44 -1.68
C VAL A 45 -3.55 9.63 -0.35
N GLY A 46 -3.35 10.79 0.30
CA GLY A 46 -3.86 11.06 1.64
C GLY A 46 -5.28 11.66 1.65
N PHE A 47 -6.09 11.31 2.66
CA PHE A 47 -7.45 11.84 2.84
C PHE A 47 -7.61 12.80 4.03
N GLY A 48 -6.50 13.24 4.64
CA GLY A 48 -6.50 14.23 5.74
C GLY A 48 -6.89 13.68 7.11
N ASN A 49 -7.47 12.48 7.20
CA ASN A 49 -7.84 11.80 8.45
C ASN A 49 -6.86 10.69 8.86
N ARG A 50 -5.59 10.79 8.43
CA ARG A 50 -4.53 9.76 8.52
C ARG A 50 -4.75 8.52 7.66
N SER A 51 -5.93 8.34 7.06
CA SER A 51 -6.14 7.28 6.08
C SER A 51 -5.55 7.64 4.72
N TYR A 52 -5.07 6.65 3.98
CA TYR A 52 -4.48 6.85 2.65
C TYR A 52 -4.67 5.66 1.71
N ILE A 53 -4.43 5.86 0.42
CA ILE A 53 -4.16 4.77 -0.53
C ILE A 53 -2.65 4.69 -0.70
N GLU A 54 -2.10 3.49 -0.54
CA GLU A 54 -0.73 3.15 -0.90
C GLU A 54 -0.71 2.62 -2.34
N LEU A 55 -0.07 3.36 -3.25
CA LEU A 55 0.26 2.87 -4.58
C LEU A 55 1.63 2.20 -4.48
N ILE A 56 1.75 0.92 -4.84
CA ILE A 56 2.97 0.15 -4.62
C ILE A 56 3.47 -0.52 -5.91
N SER A 57 4.78 -0.46 -6.11
CA SER A 57 5.51 -1.23 -7.14
C SER A 57 6.87 -1.70 -6.60
N LYS A 58 7.61 -2.43 -7.44
CA LYS A 58 9.02 -2.78 -7.23
C LYS A 58 9.92 -1.67 -7.77
N ASN A 59 11.01 -1.36 -7.07
CA ASN A 59 12.08 -0.50 -7.60
C ASN A 59 12.73 -1.11 -8.85
N ASP A 60 12.78 -2.45 -8.90
CA ASP A 60 13.30 -3.26 -10.01
C ASP A 60 12.38 -4.47 -10.20
N LEU A 61 11.68 -4.52 -11.34
CA LEU A 61 10.71 -5.58 -11.65
C LEU A 61 11.32 -6.99 -11.70
N SER A 62 12.64 -7.12 -11.85
CA SER A 62 13.32 -8.42 -11.82
C SER A 62 13.47 -9.00 -10.40
N GLN A 63 13.32 -8.18 -9.36
CA GLN A 63 13.41 -8.61 -7.97
C GLN A 63 12.09 -9.23 -7.49
N TYR A 64 12.22 -10.21 -6.61
CA TYR A 64 11.06 -10.81 -5.94
C TYR A 64 10.61 -9.92 -4.78
N ALA A 65 9.37 -9.43 -4.83
CA ALA A 65 8.78 -8.63 -3.76
C ALA A 65 8.08 -9.53 -2.72
N PRO A 66 8.58 -9.62 -1.47
CA PRO A 66 7.87 -10.36 -0.44
C PRO A 66 6.44 -9.81 -0.26
N TRP A 67 5.46 -10.70 -0.13
CA TRP A 67 4.02 -10.43 0.02
C TRP A 67 3.29 -9.82 -1.18
N TRP A 68 3.98 -9.04 -2.02
CA TRP A 68 3.37 -8.26 -3.11
C TRP A 68 3.76 -8.70 -4.52
N ASN A 69 4.62 -9.72 -4.68
CA ASN A 69 5.17 -10.11 -5.98
C ASN A 69 4.10 -10.31 -7.05
N ASP A 70 3.13 -11.18 -6.76
CA ASP A 70 2.16 -11.62 -7.75
C ASP A 70 1.14 -10.52 -8.06
N GLN A 71 0.80 -9.72 -7.05
CA GLN A 71 -0.10 -8.58 -7.15
C GLN A 71 0.47 -7.48 -8.05
N ILE A 72 1.75 -7.14 -7.81
CA ILE A 72 2.48 -6.18 -8.63
C ILE A 72 2.61 -6.72 -10.05
N ASP A 73 3.11 -7.95 -10.23
CA ASP A 73 3.38 -8.52 -11.56
C ASP A 73 2.11 -8.70 -12.42
N ALA A 74 0.95 -8.89 -11.78
CA ALA A 74 -0.33 -9.05 -12.46
C ALA A 74 -1.13 -7.73 -12.61
N ASP A 75 -0.58 -6.57 -12.21
CA ASP A 75 -1.28 -5.28 -12.20
C ASP A 75 -2.66 -5.37 -11.53
N THR A 76 -2.75 -6.02 -10.37
CA THR A 76 -4.06 -6.33 -9.75
C THR A 76 -4.87 -5.11 -9.34
N GLY A 77 -4.21 -3.97 -9.18
CA GLY A 77 -4.81 -2.78 -8.62
C GLY A 77 -5.17 -2.98 -7.15
N THR A 78 -6.44 -2.80 -6.78
CA THR A 78 -6.87 -2.91 -5.38
C THR A 78 -6.63 -4.32 -4.85
N THR A 79 -5.74 -4.47 -3.86
CA THR A 79 -5.27 -5.81 -3.46
C THR A 79 -5.27 -6.11 -1.97
N ALA A 80 -5.28 -5.10 -1.09
CA ALA A 80 -5.31 -5.29 0.35
C ALA A 80 -5.80 -4.04 1.07
N TRP A 81 -6.02 -4.18 2.39
CA TRP A 81 -6.36 -3.08 3.27
C TRP A 81 -5.87 -3.38 4.69
N SER A 82 -5.69 -2.31 5.46
CA SER A 82 -5.18 -2.33 6.82
C SER A 82 -6.12 -1.54 7.74
N ILE A 83 -6.24 -1.98 8.99
CA ILE A 83 -6.92 -1.25 10.06
C ILE A 83 -5.93 -0.95 11.18
N SER A 84 -6.11 0.19 11.84
CA SER A 84 -5.33 0.52 13.04
C SER A 84 -5.88 -0.24 14.25
N VAL A 85 -4.97 -0.68 15.11
CA VAL A 85 -5.26 -1.31 16.41
C VAL A 85 -4.36 -0.66 17.45
N ASP A 86 -4.85 -0.57 18.69
CA ASP A 86 -4.11 0.05 19.78
C ASP A 86 -2.89 -0.79 20.19
N ASP A 87 -3.04 -2.12 20.17
CA ASP A 87 -2.01 -3.09 20.53
C ASP A 87 -2.08 -4.30 19.58
N ILE A 88 -1.05 -4.43 18.72
CA ILE A 88 -0.98 -5.50 17.72
C ILE A 88 -0.78 -6.87 18.36
N GLU A 89 -0.12 -6.98 19.50
CA GLU A 89 0.10 -8.26 20.18
C GLU A 89 -1.19 -8.75 20.84
N SER A 90 -1.87 -7.86 21.57
CA SER A 90 -3.16 -8.18 22.19
C SER A 90 -4.19 -8.60 21.14
N GLU A 91 -4.26 -7.88 20.01
CA GLU A 91 -5.19 -8.20 18.94
C GLU A 91 -4.82 -9.51 18.22
N SER A 92 -3.54 -9.77 18.00
CA SER A 92 -3.07 -11.02 17.41
C SER A 92 -3.43 -12.23 18.30
N GLN A 93 -3.24 -12.11 19.61
CA GLN A 93 -3.65 -13.15 20.57
C GLN A 93 -5.17 -13.38 20.56
N ARG A 94 -5.96 -12.30 20.47
CA ARG A 94 -7.42 -12.38 20.39
C ARG A 94 -7.94 -13.05 19.11
N LEU A 95 -7.22 -12.95 18.00
CA LEU A 95 -7.57 -13.57 16.72
C LEU A 95 -7.07 -15.00 16.56
N ALA A 96 -6.07 -15.40 17.35
CA ALA A 96 -5.52 -16.76 17.34
C ALA A 96 -6.41 -17.80 18.06
N THR A 97 -7.51 -17.36 18.68
CA THR A 97 -8.52 -18.20 19.36
C THR A 97 -9.75 -18.40 18.51
#